data_AF-A0A3D5FMX2-F1
#
_entry.id   AF-A0A3D5FMX2-F1
#
_cell.length_a   1.000
_cell.length_b   1.000
_cell.length_c   1.000
_cell.angle_alpha   90.00
_cell.angle_beta   90.00
_cell.angle_gamma   90.00
#
_symmetry.space_group_name_H-M   'P 1'
#
loop_
_entity.id
_entity.type
_entity.pdbx_description
1 polymer ?
#
loop_
_entity_poly.entity_id
_entity_poly.type
_entity_poly.pdbx_seq_one_letter_code
_entity_poly.pdbx_strand_id
1 'polypeptide(L)'
;MIFMSESQQFLYSLRPTRLEMLTEGPTDREQAVVAEHFAYLQRLGKEGIVRIAGRTSDQGPDTVGIVILEVQDEVVAKQIMGQD
;
A
#
# COMPACT_ATOMS: atom_id res chain seq x y z
N MET A 1 -9.61 27.86 19.89
CA MET A 1 -8.99 27.56 18.58
C MET A 1 -8.46 26.14 18.64
N ILE A 2 -9.03 25.23 17.86
CA ILE A 2 -8.51 23.86 17.72
C ILE A 2 -7.39 23.97 16.68
N PHE A 3 -6.16 23.68 17.07
CA PHE A 3 -5.08 23.45 16.09
C PHE A 3 -5.37 22.10 15.45
N MET A 4 -5.93 22.10 14.24
CA MET A 4 -5.88 20.93 13.37
C MET A 4 -4.46 20.87 12.83
N SER A 5 -3.72 19.80 13.13
CA SER A 5 -2.46 19.54 12.43
C SER A 5 -2.78 19.37 10.96
N GLU A 6 -2.11 20.16 10.11
CA GLU A 6 -2.13 19.94 8.67
C GLU A 6 -1.66 18.50 8.39
N SER A 7 -2.39 17.77 7.56
CA SER A 7 -2.01 16.43 7.12
C SER A 7 -0.91 16.52 6.07
N GLN A 8 0.05 15.60 6.13
CA GLN A 8 1.14 15.45 5.19
C GLN A 8 0.88 14.25 4.27
N GLN A 9 1.46 14.30 3.07
CA GLN A 9 1.40 13.19 2.13
C GLN A 9 2.68 12.36 2.17
N PHE A 10 2.52 11.04 2.26
CA PHE A 10 3.62 10.08 2.23
C PHE A 10 3.38 9.07 1.13
N LEU A 11 4.46 8.68 0.46
CA LEU A 11 4.46 7.59 -0.49
C LEU A 11 5.31 6.46 0.07
N TYR A 12 4.78 5.25 0.08
CA TYR A 12 5.61 4.05 0.23
C TYR A 12 5.47 3.16 -1.01
N SER A 13 6.50 2.35 -1.21
CA SER A 13 6.58 1.43 -2.33
C SER A 13 6.78 0.01 -1.84
N LEU A 14 6.13 -0.93 -2.53
CA LEU A 14 6.18 -2.36 -2.27
C LEU A 14 6.76 -3.06 -3.50
N ARG A 15 7.54 -4.11 -3.28
CA ARG A 15 8.01 -5.00 -4.34
C ARG A 15 7.64 -6.44 -3.99
N PRO A 16 7.18 -7.24 -4.96
CA PRO A 16 6.98 -8.65 -4.73
C PRO A 16 8.31 -9.30 -4.34
N THR A 17 8.30 -10.14 -3.32
CA THR A 17 9.49 -10.90 -2.90
C THR A 17 9.81 -12.04 -3.85
N ARG A 18 8.81 -12.50 -4.61
CA ARG A 18 8.90 -13.52 -5.65
C ARG A 18 8.27 -12.98 -6.93
N LEU A 19 9.06 -12.76 -7.98
CA LEU A 19 8.56 -12.17 -9.23
C LEU A 19 7.54 -13.09 -9.92
N GLU A 20 7.71 -14.40 -9.78
CA GLU A 20 6.89 -15.44 -10.38
C GLU A 20 5.43 -15.37 -9.92
N MET A 21 5.13 -14.71 -8.78
CA MET A 21 3.75 -14.43 -8.38
C MET A 21 3.00 -13.55 -9.39
N LEU A 22 3.73 -12.79 -10.21
CA LEU A 22 3.18 -11.91 -11.24
C LEU A 22 3.25 -12.53 -12.63
N THR A 23 4.32 -13.27 -12.94
CA THR A 23 4.56 -13.82 -14.29
C THR A 23 3.94 -15.20 -14.49
N GLU A 24 3.91 -16.03 -13.45
CA GLU A 24 3.37 -17.40 -13.47
C GLU A 24 2.06 -17.51 -12.67
N GLY A 25 1.92 -16.66 -11.67
CA GLY A 25 0.75 -16.56 -10.80
C GLY A 25 1.07 -16.82 -9.33
N PRO A 26 0.23 -16.33 -8.41
CA PRO A 26 0.40 -16.55 -6.99
C PRO A 26 0.05 -18.00 -6.61
N THR A 27 0.73 -18.52 -5.60
CA THR A 27 0.26 -19.68 -4.83
C THR A 27 -1.00 -19.32 -4.05
N ASP A 28 -1.75 -20.32 -3.56
CA ASP A 28 -2.94 -20.08 -2.72
C ASP A 28 -2.64 -19.20 -1.50
N ARG A 29 -1.47 -19.38 -0.89
CA ARG A 29 -1.02 -18.56 0.25
C ARG A 29 -0.79 -17.11 -0.16
N GLU A 30 -0.10 -16.87 -1.27
CA GLU A 30 0.15 -15.50 -1.75
C GLU A 30 -1.15 -14.84 -2.21
N GLN A 31 -2.05 -15.59 -2.82
CA GLN A 31 -3.36 -15.10 -3.22
C GLN A 31 -4.18 -14.64 -2.00
N ALA A 32 -4.11 -15.38 -0.89
CA ALA A 32 -4.72 -14.97 0.38
C ALA A 32 -4.09 -13.69 0.94
N VAL A 33 -2.76 -13.61 0.97
CA VAL A 33 -2.03 -12.41 1.45
C VAL A 33 -2.34 -11.17 0.58
N VAL A 34 -2.38 -11.32 -0.74
CA VAL A 34 -2.75 -10.22 -1.67
C VAL A 34 -4.19 -9.77 -1.43
N ALA A 35 -5.10 -10.70 -1.11
CA ALA A 35 -6.47 -10.34 -0.78
C ALA A 35 -6.58 -9.57 0.55
N GLU A 36 -5.81 -9.95 1.56
CA GLU A 36 -5.72 -9.24 2.85
C GLU A 36 -5.14 -7.83 2.67
N HIS A 37 -4.03 -7.72 1.96
CA HIS A 37 -3.41 -6.45 1.53
C HIS A 37 -4.42 -5.54 0.84
N PHE A 38 -5.15 -6.06 -0.17
CA PHE A 38 -6.15 -5.29 -0.90
C PHE A 38 -7.33 -4.86 -0.02
N ALA A 39 -7.78 -5.71 0.89
CA ALA A 39 -8.85 -5.38 1.83
C ALA A 39 -8.43 -4.28 2.82
N TYR A 40 -7.19 -4.34 3.31
CA TYR A 40 -6.60 -3.34 4.20
C TYR A 40 -6.58 -1.96 3.54
N LEU A 41 -6.01 -1.86 2.33
CA LEU A 41 -5.93 -0.59 1.60
C LEU A 41 -7.30 -0.04 1.20
N GLN A 42 -8.25 -0.90 0.83
CA GLN A 42 -9.63 -0.45 0.56
C GLN A 42 -10.31 0.15 1.79
N ARG A 43 -10.09 -0.44 2.98
CA ARG A 43 -10.62 0.12 4.23
C ARG A 43 -10.03 1.49 4.50
N LEU A 44 -8.70 1.63 4.42
CA LEU A 44 -8.03 2.91 4.62
C LEU A 44 -8.42 3.95 3.56
N GLY A 45 -8.74 3.53 2.34
CA GLY A 45 -9.28 4.41 1.31
C GLY A 45 -10.66 4.98 1.67
N LYS A 46 -11.54 4.16 2.28
CA LYS A 46 -12.85 4.62 2.79
C LYS A 46 -12.71 5.59 3.96
N GLU A 47 -11.64 5.46 4.75
CA GLU A 47 -11.31 6.35 5.87
C GLU A 47 -10.62 7.65 5.41
N GLY A 48 -10.30 7.78 4.12
CA GLY A 48 -9.61 8.95 3.57
C GLY A 48 -8.11 8.98 3.86
N ILE A 49 -7.56 7.93 4.46
CA ILE A 49 -6.13 7.78 4.79
C ILE A 49 -5.33 7.41 3.55
N VAL A 50 -5.80 6.44 2.76
CA VAL A 50 -5.20 6.10 1.45
C VAL A 50 -5.85 6.96 0.37
N ARG A 51 -5.04 7.72 -0.36
CA ARG A 51 -5.48 8.54 -1.51
C ARG A 51 -5.36 7.79 -2.82
N ILE A 52 -4.27 7.05 -3.00
CA ILE A 52 -4.00 6.24 -4.19
C ILE A 52 -3.35 4.92 -3.74
N ALA A 53 -3.80 3.81 -4.30
CA ALA A 53 -3.14 2.51 -4.19
C ALA A 53 -3.22 1.79 -5.53
N GLY A 54 -2.11 1.23 -5.97
CA GLY A 54 -2.03 0.50 -7.23
C GLY A 54 -0.63 0.01 -7.52
N ARG A 55 -0.45 -0.66 -8.65
CA ARG A 55 0.86 -1.09 -9.12
C ARG A 55 1.20 -0.46 -10.46
N THR A 56 2.49 -0.38 -10.78
CA THR A 56 2.93 -0.02 -12.12
C THR A 56 2.44 -1.05 -13.15
N SER A 57 2.38 -0.64 -14.42
CA SER A 57 1.98 -1.52 -15.53
C SER A 57 3.08 -2.50 -15.98
N ASP A 58 4.26 -2.42 -15.36
CA ASP A 58 5.34 -3.37 -15.61
C ASP A 58 4.90 -4.77 -15.15
N GLN A 59 5.36 -5.80 -15.86
CA GLN A 59 5.10 -7.21 -15.53
C GLN A 59 6.39 -7.97 -15.17
N GLY A 60 7.51 -7.26 -15.08
CA GLY A 60 8.83 -7.80 -14.80
C GLY A 60 9.39 -7.33 -13.44
N PRO A 61 10.72 -7.43 -13.26
CA PRO A 61 11.39 -7.09 -12.01
C PRO A 61 11.20 -5.63 -11.55
N ASP A 62 10.82 -4.75 -12.47
CA ASP A 62 10.61 -3.33 -12.21
C ASP A 62 9.17 -3.02 -11.74
N THR A 63 8.34 -4.05 -11.55
CA THR A 63 7.01 -3.90 -10.95
C THR A 63 7.12 -3.33 -9.54
N VAL A 64 6.34 -2.27 -9.28
CA VAL A 64 6.27 -1.61 -7.97
C VAL A 64 4.81 -1.38 -7.60
N GLY A 65 4.44 -1.74 -6.38
CA GLY A 65 3.21 -1.27 -5.73
C GLY A 65 3.46 0.11 -5.14
N ILE A 66 2.53 1.05 -5.33
CA ILE A 66 2.60 2.43 -4.85
C ILE A 66 1.35 2.70 -4.01
N VAL A 67 1.56 3.24 -2.81
CA VAL A 67 0.48 3.72 -1.94
C VAL A 67 0.80 5.14 -1.50
N ILE A 68 -0.17 6.04 -1.67
CA ILE A 68 -0.11 7.42 -1.20
C ILE A 68 -1.04 7.56 0.00
N LEU A 69 -0.46 7.94 1.14
CA LEU A 69 -1.13 8.19 2.40
C LEU A 69 -1.29 9.69 2.65
N GLU A 70 -2.35 10.07 3.36
CA GLU A 70 -2.54 11.40 3.93
C GLU A 70 -2.73 11.28 5.45
N VAL A 71 -1.68 11.60 6.21
CA VAL A 71 -1.60 11.39 7.67
C VAL A 71 -0.81 12.50 8.35
N GLN A 72 -0.82 12.56 9.68
CA GLN A 72 -0.23 13.66 10.45
C GLN A 72 1.30 13.73 10.33
N ASP A 73 1.98 12.58 10.33
CA ASP A 73 3.44 12.48 10.33
C ASP A 73 3.96 11.14 9.79
N GLU A 74 5.29 11.07 9.66
CA GLU A 74 6.00 9.90 9.13
C GLU A 74 5.90 8.68 10.07
N VAL A 75 5.73 8.88 11.37
CA VAL A 75 5.61 7.79 12.34
C VAL A 75 4.31 7.02 12.09
N VAL A 76 3.20 7.75 11.92
CA VAL A 76 1.91 7.16 11.54
C VAL A 76 2.01 6.49 10.17
N ALA A 77 2.67 7.12 9.20
CA ALA A 77 2.86 6.54 7.87
C ALA A 77 3.63 5.20 7.92
N LYS A 78 4.71 5.13 8.70
CA LYS A 78 5.50 3.90 8.90
C LYS A 78 4.72 2.82 9.61
N GLN A 79 3.87 3.18 10.58
CA GLN A 79 3.01 2.21 11.25
C GLN A 79 1.99 1.60 10.29
N ILE A 80 1.35 2.43 9.46
CA ILE A 80 0.40 1.96 8.44
C ILE A 80 1.10 1.05 7.43
N MET A 81 2.27 1.45 6.94
CA MET A 81 3.10 0.66 6.02
C MET A 81 3.54 -0.67 6.62
N GLY A 82 3.87 -0.71 7.92
CA GLY A 82 4.28 -1.93 8.60
C GLY A 82 3.13 -2.89 8.95
N GLN A 83 1.88 -2.43 8.82
CA GLN A 83 0.67 -3.23 8.98
C GLN A 83 0.07 -3.70 7.65
N ASP A 84 0.65 -3.25 6.53
CA ASP A 84 0.35 -3.67 5.16
C ASP A 84 1.20 -4.87 4.76
#